data_AF-A0A8J3I9F4-F1
#
_entry.id   AF-A0A8J3I9F4-F1
#
_cell.length_a   1.000
_cell.length_b   1.000
_cell.length_c   1.000
_cell.angle_alpha   90.00
_cell.angle_beta   90.00
_cell.angle_gamma   90.00
#
_symmetry.space_group_name_H-M   'P 1'
#
loop_
_entity.id
_entity.type
_entity.pdbx_description
1 polymer ?
#
loop_
_entity_poly.entity_id
_entity_poly.type
_entity_poly.pdbx_seq_one_letter_code
_entity_poly.pdbx_strand_id
1 'polypeptide(L)'
;MCSHCEPVQIDLIVTDGHEGLLAAISALFTVTPQRCCGVYKQRNVLNAIPYRERKEVRTELAGIFKQEKKEDALFNLVDFKAKYQKCYPEAIRSLYEDEEHLLAFYMFPPVMHRSIRSTNAIESFFRNVCQRTDQIDAFTTETSCLTIVWAVMQDRHLPRIPVL
;
A
#
# COMPACT_ATOMS: atom_id res chain seq x y z
N MET A 1 2.51 -9.80 32.57
CA MET A 1 3.07 -8.65 31.80
C MET A 1 4.56 -8.92 31.65
N CYS A 2 5.03 -9.21 30.44
CA CYS A 2 6.40 -9.66 30.22
C CYS A 2 7.34 -8.45 30.18
N SER A 3 8.24 -8.35 31.16
CA SER A 3 9.09 -7.18 31.41
C SER A 3 10.28 -7.03 30.46
N HIS A 4 10.29 -7.71 29.30
CA HIS A 4 11.47 -7.88 28.43
C HIS A 4 11.24 -7.57 26.94
N CYS A 5 10.09 -7.00 26.56
CA CYS A 5 9.95 -6.44 25.22
C CYS A 5 10.13 -4.93 25.30
N GLU A 6 11.28 -4.42 24.84
CA GLU A 6 11.32 -3.03 24.37
C GLU A 6 10.20 -2.85 23.33
N PRO A 7 9.41 -1.77 23.42
CA PRO A 7 8.38 -1.53 22.43
C PRO A 7 9.05 -1.37 21.07
N VAL A 8 8.70 -2.24 20.12
CA VAL A 8 9.15 -2.11 18.74
C VAL A 8 8.68 -0.75 18.23
N GLN A 9 9.61 0.15 17.96
CA GLN A 9 9.30 1.42 17.33
C GLN A 9 8.85 1.15 15.88
N ILE A 10 7.65 1.62 15.55
CA ILE A 10 7.08 1.50 14.21
C ILE A 10 7.09 2.89 13.57
N ASP A 11 7.92 3.06 12.54
CA ASP A 11 8.10 4.36 11.86
C ASP A 11 7.05 4.62 10.79
N LEU A 12 6.42 3.58 10.22
CA LEU A 12 5.40 3.71 9.19
C LEU A 12 4.45 2.51 9.17
N ILE A 13 3.16 2.78 9.08
CA ILE A 13 2.14 1.76 8.81
C ILE A 13 1.50 2.05 7.45
N VAL A 14 1.52 1.05 6.56
CA VAL A 14 0.92 1.14 5.22
C VAL A 14 -0.24 0.16 5.13
N THR A 15 -1.42 0.66 4.78
CA THR A 15 -2.64 -0.15 4.64
C THR A 15 -3.26 0.03 3.26
N ASP A 16 -4.28 -0.77 2.95
CA ASP A 16 -5.12 -0.58 1.75
C ASP A 16 -6.19 0.51 1.91
N GLY A 17 -6.29 1.13 3.09
CA GLY A 17 -7.23 2.19 3.41
C GLY A 17 -8.58 1.71 3.96
N HIS A 18 -8.71 0.45 4.40
CA HIS A 18 -9.95 -0.02 5.02
C HIS A 18 -10.25 0.71 6.33
N GLU A 19 -11.43 1.34 6.43
CA GLU A 19 -11.82 2.22 7.54
C GLU A 19 -11.68 1.57 8.92
N GLY A 20 -12.13 0.33 9.08
CA GLY A 20 -12.04 -0.38 10.35
C GLY A 20 -10.59 -0.64 10.80
N LEU A 21 -9.67 -0.84 9.84
CA LEU A 21 -8.26 -1.03 10.14
C LEU A 21 -7.60 0.31 10.48
N LEU A 22 -7.93 1.38 9.76
CA LEU A 22 -7.46 2.73 10.06
C LEU A 22 -7.91 3.20 11.45
N ALA A 23 -9.15 2.89 11.84
CA ALA A 23 -9.66 3.19 13.18
C ALA A 23 -8.87 2.44 14.27
N ALA A 24 -8.62 1.14 14.06
CA ALA A 24 -7.84 0.33 15.00
C ALA A 24 -6.38 0.82 15.11
N ILE A 25 -5.74 1.15 13.99
CA ILE A 25 -4.37 1.67 13.99
C ILE A 25 -4.32 3.02 14.70
N SER A 26 -5.26 3.91 14.43
CA SER A 26 -5.31 5.23 15.07
C SER A 26 -5.51 5.14 16.59
N ALA A 27 -6.23 4.12 17.06
CA ALA A 27 -6.42 3.86 18.49
C ALA A 27 -5.18 3.27 19.18
N LEU A 28 -4.42 2.41 18.48
CA LEU A 28 -3.31 1.65 19.06
C LEU A 28 -1.92 2.26 18.80
N PHE A 29 -1.76 3.00 17.71
CA PHE A 29 -0.49 3.55 17.20
C PHE A 29 -0.62 5.05 16.96
N THR A 30 -0.88 5.80 18.03
CA THR A 30 -1.20 7.24 17.97
C THR A 30 -0.07 8.13 17.45
N VAL A 31 1.18 7.66 17.52
CA VAL A 31 2.37 8.43 17.11
C VAL A 31 2.96 7.97 15.78
N THR A 32 2.46 6.87 15.21
CA THR A 32 3.02 6.28 13.99
C THR A 32 2.34 6.88 12.75
N PRO A 33 3.11 7.44 11.80
CA PRO A 33 2.57 7.86 10.51
C PRO A 33 1.84 6.71 9.81
N GLN A 34 0.64 7.00 9.32
CA GLN A 34 -0.18 6.07 8.56
C GLN A 34 -0.23 6.50 7.10
N ARG A 35 -0.40 5.56 6.17
CA ARG A 35 -0.74 5.91 4.79
C ARG A 35 -1.47 4.82 4.04
N CYS A 36 -2.25 5.23 3.04
CA CYS A 36 -2.75 4.33 2.02
C CYS A 36 -1.60 3.88 1.09
N CYS A 37 -1.64 2.61 0.73
CA CYS A 37 -0.71 2.02 -0.21
C CYS A 37 -0.88 2.64 -1.60
N GLY A 38 0.23 3.12 -2.19
CA GLY A 38 0.21 3.75 -3.51
C GLY A 38 -0.35 2.85 -4.63
N VAL A 39 -0.17 1.52 -4.56
CA VAL A 39 -0.75 0.58 -5.53
C VAL A 39 -2.27 0.52 -5.43
N TYR A 40 -2.80 0.44 -4.21
CA TYR A 40 -4.25 0.45 -3.97
C TYR A 40 -4.85 1.80 -4.36
N LYS A 41 -4.20 2.91 -4.02
CA LYS A 41 -4.64 4.23 -4.44
C LYS A 41 -4.68 4.35 -5.97
N GLN A 42 -3.64 3.89 -6.67
CA GLN A 42 -3.64 3.85 -8.13
C GLN A 42 -4.79 3.01 -8.69
N ARG A 43 -5.08 1.84 -8.10
CA ARG A 43 -6.22 1.01 -8.51
C ARG A 43 -7.56 1.72 -8.29
N ASN A 44 -7.75 2.38 -7.14
CA ASN A 44 -8.97 3.12 -6.82
C ASN A 44 -9.20 4.26 -7.82
N VAL A 45 -8.17 5.03 -8.15
CA VAL A 45 -8.23 6.08 -9.19
C VAL A 45 -8.62 5.46 -10.54
N LEU A 46 -7.91 4.41 -10.98
CA LEU A 46 -8.13 3.80 -12.30
C LEU A 46 -9.49 3.11 -12.43
N ASN A 47 -10.10 2.65 -11.34
CA ASN A 47 -11.43 2.05 -11.36
C ASN A 47 -12.51 3.05 -11.82
N ALA A 48 -12.34 4.34 -11.50
CA ALA A 48 -13.22 5.42 -11.95
C ALA A 48 -12.91 5.92 -13.38
N ILE A 49 -11.89 5.37 -14.05
CA ILE A 49 -11.48 5.75 -15.40
C ILE A 49 -11.98 4.73 -16.44
N PRO A 50 -12.51 5.15 -17.60
CA PRO A 50 -12.86 4.27 -18.71
C PRO A 50 -11.66 3.44 -19.20
N TYR A 51 -11.90 2.17 -19.54
CA TYR A 51 -10.84 1.22 -19.91
C TYR A 51 -9.91 1.74 -21.03
N ARG A 52 -10.45 2.46 -22.02
CA ARG A 52 -9.69 3.02 -23.16
C ARG A 52 -8.62 4.01 -22.72
N GLU A 53 -8.87 4.76 -21.65
CA GLU A 53 -8.01 5.87 -21.19
C GLU A 53 -7.12 5.45 -20.01
N ARG A 54 -7.45 4.32 -19.35
CA ARG A 54 -6.70 3.81 -18.17
C ARG A 54 -5.20 3.71 -18.40
N LYS A 55 -4.73 3.35 -19.60
CA LYS A 55 -3.29 3.19 -19.87
C LYS A 55 -2.55 4.52 -19.78
N GLU A 56 -3.13 5.58 -20.35
CA GLU A 56 -2.57 6.94 -20.32
C GLU A 56 -2.61 7.49 -18.89
N VAL A 57 -3.79 7.47 -18.27
CA VAL A 57 -3.98 7.97 -16.90
C VAL A 57 -3.08 7.25 -15.90
N ARG A 58 -2.91 5.92 -16.04
CA ARG A 58 -1.99 5.14 -15.20
C ARG A 58 -0.53 5.60 -15.35
N THR A 59 -0.12 5.95 -16.55
CA THR A 59 1.26 6.36 -16.82
C THR A 59 1.55 7.72 -16.19
N GLU A 60 0.64 8.68 -16.35
CA GLU A 60 0.72 10.00 -15.70
C GLU A 60 0.69 9.88 -14.18
N LEU A 61 -0.27 9.11 -13.65
CA LEU A 61 -0.41 8.88 -12.22
C LEU A 61 0.85 8.21 -11.63
N ALA A 62 1.40 7.21 -12.31
CA ALA A 62 2.66 6.58 -11.90
C ALA A 62 3.85 7.55 -11.95
N GLY A 63 3.84 8.53 -12.86
CA GLY A 63 4.83 9.59 -12.98
C GLY A 63 4.93 10.46 -11.73
N ILE A 64 3.80 10.75 -11.07
CA ILE A 64 3.74 11.51 -9.82
C ILE A 64 4.59 10.85 -8.74
N PHE A 65 4.44 9.53 -8.56
CA PHE A 65 5.15 8.77 -7.53
C PHE A 65 6.61 8.50 -7.85
N LYS A 66 7.06 8.73 -9.08
CA LYS A 66 8.42 8.44 -9.55
C LYS A 66 9.36 9.64 -9.45
N GLN A 67 8.86 10.81 -9.06
CA GLN A 67 9.70 11.99 -8.91
C GLN A 67 10.75 11.78 -7.82
N GLU A 68 11.94 12.37 -8.01
CA GLU A 68 13.02 12.29 -7.03
C GLU A 68 12.75 13.16 -5.81
N LYS A 69 12.10 14.31 -6.02
CA LYS A 69 11.78 15.29 -4.98
C LYS A 69 10.29 15.32 -4.68
N LYS A 70 9.96 15.63 -3.43
CA LYS A 70 8.57 15.72 -2.96
C LYS A 70 7.84 16.90 -3.62
N GLU A 71 8.55 18.01 -3.85
CA GLU A 71 8.01 19.23 -4.44
C GLU A 71 7.56 18.98 -5.88
N ASP A 72 8.36 18.27 -6.67
CA ASP A 72 8.04 17.90 -8.04
C ASP A 72 6.84 16.94 -8.09
N ALA A 73 6.76 16.00 -7.14
CA ALA A 73 5.60 15.11 -7.01
C ALA A 73 4.32 15.89 -6.68
N LEU A 74 4.39 16.87 -5.79
CA LEU A 74 3.26 17.74 -5.44
C LEU A 74 2.80 18.58 -6.63
N PHE A 75 3.73 19.18 -7.36
CA PHE A 75 3.42 19.94 -8.57
C PHE A 75 2.68 19.08 -9.61
N ASN A 76 3.22 17.90 -9.90
CA ASN A 76 2.59 16.96 -10.83
C ASN A 76 1.23 16.44 -10.32
N LEU A 77 1.05 16.32 -9.01
CA LEU A 77 -0.24 15.95 -8.42
C LEU A 77 -1.29 17.03 -8.64
N VAL A 78 -0.93 18.30 -8.46
CA VAL A 78 -1.81 19.45 -8.73
C VAL A 78 -2.22 19.48 -10.20
N ASP A 79 -1.26 19.32 -11.11
CA ASP A 79 -1.53 19.31 -12.55
C ASP A 79 -2.42 18.12 -12.95
N PHE A 80 -2.15 16.93 -12.43
CA PHE A 80 -2.97 15.74 -12.66
C PHE A 80 -4.41 15.96 -12.19
N LYS A 81 -4.60 16.52 -10.99
CA LYS A 81 -5.93 16.85 -10.47
C LYS A 81 -6.63 17.86 -11.36
N ALA A 82 -5.98 18.96 -11.73
CA ALA A 82 -6.55 19.99 -12.57
C ALA A 82 -6.99 19.45 -13.94
N LYS A 83 -6.18 18.57 -14.55
CA LYS A 83 -6.46 17.93 -15.85
C LYS A 83 -7.69 17.03 -15.79
N TYR A 84 -7.81 16.20 -14.77
CA TYR A 84 -8.82 15.14 -14.71
C TYR A 84 -10.05 15.46 -13.84
N GLN A 85 -10.05 16.54 -13.06
CA GLN A 85 -11.15 16.91 -12.16
C GLN A 85 -12.51 17.00 -12.87
N LYS A 86 -12.53 17.58 -14.08
CA LYS A 86 -13.78 17.79 -14.84
C LYS A 86 -14.31 16.49 -15.45
N CYS A 87 -13.42 15.64 -15.95
CA CYS A 87 -13.79 14.40 -16.62
C CYS A 87 -14.09 13.27 -15.63
N TYR A 88 -13.32 13.19 -14.54
CA TYR A 88 -13.36 12.09 -13.58
C TYR A 88 -13.33 12.60 -12.13
N PRO A 89 -14.39 13.31 -11.68
CA PRO A 89 -14.43 13.87 -10.34
C PRO A 89 -14.26 12.81 -9.23
N GLU A 90 -14.81 11.60 -9.42
CA GLU A 90 -14.65 10.48 -8.47
C GLU A 90 -13.21 9.98 -8.35
N ALA A 91 -12.48 9.94 -9.47
CA ALA A 91 -11.07 9.54 -9.48
C ALA A 91 -10.24 10.53 -8.65
N ILE A 92 -10.55 11.82 -8.77
CA ILE A 92 -9.84 12.87 -8.04
C ILE A 92 -10.28 12.97 -6.58
N ARG A 93 -11.57 12.75 -6.28
CA ARG A 93 -12.06 12.67 -4.89
C ARG A 93 -11.27 11.65 -4.08
N SER A 94 -11.06 10.46 -4.63
CA SER A 94 -10.21 9.43 -4.01
C SER A 94 -8.77 9.90 -3.75
N LEU A 95 -8.19 10.76 -4.59
CA LEU A 95 -6.86 11.31 -4.35
C LEU A 95 -6.83 12.35 -3.24
N TYR A 96 -7.88 13.16 -3.08
CA TYR A 96 -7.97 14.16 -2.00
C TYR A 96 -8.08 13.50 -0.63
N GLU A 97 -8.84 12.41 -0.51
CA GLU A 97 -9.04 11.69 0.76
C GLU A 97 -7.73 11.21 1.41
N ASP A 98 -6.70 10.97 0.59
CA ASP A 98 -5.41 10.41 1.04
C ASP A 98 -4.21 11.31 0.73
N GLU A 99 -4.42 12.56 0.30
CA GLU A 99 -3.36 13.42 -0.24
C GLU A 99 -2.17 13.61 0.71
N GLU A 100 -2.45 13.92 1.98
CA GLU A 100 -1.42 14.14 3.01
C GLU A 100 -0.54 12.90 3.23
N HIS A 101 -1.14 11.72 3.09
CA HIS A 101 -0.50 10.44 3.35
C HIS A 101 0.15 9.83 2.09
N LEU A 102 -0.30 10.23 0.91
CA LEU A 102 0.09 9.67 -0.38
C LEU A 102 1.60 9.77 -0.63
N LEU A 103 2.17 10.91 -0.24
CA LEU A 103 3.58 11.28 -0.42
C LEU A 103 4.40 11.16 0.89
N ALA A 104 3.86 10.56 1.95
CA ALA A 104 4.55 10.39 3.23
C ALA A 104 5.86 9.57 3.11
N PHE A 105 6.00 8.74 2.06
CA PHE A 105 7.21 7.95 1.84
C PHE A 105 8.46 8.80 1.57
N TYR A 106 8.31 10.06 1.17
CA TYR A 106 9.45 11.00 1.01
C TYR A 106 10.12 11.35 2.34
N MET A 107 9.49 11.07 3.48
CA MET A 107 10.14 11.21 4.80
C MET A 107 11.22 10.16 5.05
N PHE A 108 11.24 9.10 4.24
CA PHE A 108 12.20 8.00 4.38
C PHE A 108 13.35 8.13 3.37
N PRO A 109 14.50 7.50 3.64
CA PRO A 109 15.61 7.47 2.69
C PRO A 109 15.20 6.89 1.32
N PRO A 110 15.74 7.41 0.20
CA PRO A 110 15.39 6.96 -1.15
C PRO A 110 15.50 5.46 -1.39
N VAL A 111 16.45 4.80 -0.72
CA VAL A 111 16.64 3.34 -0.72
C VAL A 111 15.37 2.59 -0.30
N MET A 112 14.55 3.14 0.60
CA MET A 112 13.31 2.52 1.05
C MET A 112 12.11 2.79 0.14
N HIS A 113 12.16 3.84 -0.69
CA HIS A 113 10.99 4.30 -1.46
C HIS A 113 10.42 3.21 -2.37
N ARG A 114 11.27 2.35 -2.94
CA ARG A 114 10.82 1.22 -3.77
C ARG A 114 9.99 0.22 -2.96
N SER A 115 10.47 -0.15 -1.78
CA SER A 115 9.81 -1.12 -0.91
C SER A 115 8.52 -0.54 -0.34
N ILE A 116 8.53 0.73 0.07
CA ILE A 116 7.34 1.41 0.61
C ILE A 116 6.24 1.56 -0.45
N ARG A 117 6.59 1.90 -1.70
CA ARG A 117 5.60 2.09 -2.80
C ARG A 117 5.06 0.80 -3.40
N SER A 118 5.68 -0.35 -3.14
CA SER A 118 5.33 -1.61 -3.78
C SER A 118 4.53 -2.52 -2.84
N THR A 119 3.53 -3.20 -3.38
CA THR A 119 2.81 -4.29 -2.71
C THR A 119 3.39 -5.66 -3.03
N ASN A 120 4.47 -5.75 -3.81
CA ASN A 120 4.98 -7.02 -4.34
C ASN A 120 5.27 -8.05 -3.25
N ALA A 121 5.75 -7.64 -2.07
CA ALA A 121 6.04 -8.55 -0.98
C ALA A 121 4.76 -9.26 -0.47
N ILE A 122 3.70 -8.49 -0.27
CA ILE A 122 2.39 -8.94 0.21
C ILE A 122 1.64 -9.69 -0.90
N GLU A 123 1.62 -9.16 -2.12
CA GLU A 123 0.97 -9.82 -3.27
C GLU A 123 1.65 -11.14 -3.63
N SER A 124 2.98 -11.21 -3.57
CA SER A 124 3.72 -12.45 -3.77
C SER A 124 3.42 -13.47 -2.66
N PHE A 125 3.28 -13.02 -1.42
CA PHE A 125 2.89 -13.89 -0.31
C PHE A 125 1.47 -14.44 -0.52
N PHE A 126 0.47 -13.59 -0.75
CA PHE A 126 -0.91 -14.03 -0.98
C PHE A 126 -1.02 -14.95 -2.19
N ARG A 127 -0.30 -14.67 -3.29
CA ARG A 127 -0.25 -15.57 -4.44
C ARG A 127 0.26 -16.96 -4.08
N ASN A 128 1.30 -17.05 -3.23
CA ASN A 128 1.84 -18.33 -2.77
C ASN A 128 0.87 -19.11 -1.87
N VAL A 129 0.07 -18.38 -1.06
CA VAL A 129 -1.01 -18.97 -0.28
C VAL A 129 -2.09 -19.50 -1.20
N CYS A 130 -2.64 -18.66 -2.09
CA CYS A 130 -3.65 -19.05 -3.08
C CYS A 130 -3.21 -20.28 -3.90
N GLN A 131 -1.99 -20.28 -4.43
CA GLN A 131 -1.49 -21.42 -5.22
C GLN A 131 -1.51 -22.77 -4.48
N ARG A 132 -1.39 -22.77 -3.14
CA ARG A 132 -1.44 -23.98 -2.32
C ARG A 132 -2.87 -24.31 -1.89
N THR A 133 -3.68 -23.30 -1.59
CA THR A 133 -5.08 -23.49 -1.19
C THR A 133 -5.97 -23.87 -2.37
N ASP A 134 -5.69 -23.36 -3.58
CA ASP A 134 -6.46 -23.61 -4.80
C ASP A 134 -6.32 -25.07 -5.30
N GLN A 135 -5.36 -25.83 -4.76
CA GLN A 135 -5.22 -27.27 -5.01
C GLN A 135 -6.11 -28.12 -4.09
N ILE A 136 -6.83 -27.50 -3.15
CA ILE A 136 -7.65 -28.16 -2.15
C ILE A 136 -9.10 -27.75 -2.38
N ASP A 137 -9.94 -28.69 -2.79
CA ASP A 137 -11.35 -28.42 -3.10
C ASP A 137 -12.14 -27.91 -1.89
N ALA A 138 -11.87 -28.46 -0.71
CA ALA A 138 -12.50 -28.03 0.54
C ALA A 138 -11.61 -28.34 1.76
N PHE A 139 -11.53 -27.39 2.68
CA PHE A 139 -10.90 -27.60 3.99
C PHE A 139 -11.88 -28.25 4.97
N THR A 140 -11.41 -29.26 5.70
CA THR A 140 -12.20 -29.94 6.74
C THR A 140 -12.32 -29.14 8.03
N THR A 141 -11.35 -28.25 8.32
CA THR A 141 -11.32 -27.42 9.53
C THR A 141 -10.62 -26.08 9.22
N GLU A 142 -10.87 -25.07 10.03
CA GLU A 142 -10.12 -23.80 9.96
C GLU A 142 -8.62 -24.03 10.20
N THR A 143 -8.28 -24.88 11.17
CA THR A 143 -6.89 -25.19 11.52
C THR A 143 -6.11 -25.76 10.34
N SER A 144 -6.71 -26.61 9.50
CA SER A 144 -6.02 -27.14 8.32
C SER A 144 -5.72 -26.06 7.29
N CYS A 145 -6.61 -25.08 7.10
CA CYS A 145 -6.34 -23.91 6.27
C CYS A 145 -5.21 -23.04 6.86
N LEU A 146 -5.31 -22.70 8.15
CA LEU A 146 -4.30 -21.89 8.83
C LEU A 146 -2.92 -22.55 8.85
N THR A 147 -2.85 -23.89 8.91
CA THR A 147 -1.59 -24.63 8.85
C THR A 147 -0.85 -24.40 7.53
N ILE A 148 -1.57 -24.33 6.40
CA ILE A 148 -0.97 -24.02 5.09
C ILE A 148 -0.50 -22.57 5.04
N VAL A 149 -1.31 -21.63 5.53
CA VAL A 149 -0.92 -20.22 5.61
C VAL A 149 0.36 -20.07 6.42
N TRP A 150 0.42 -20.70 7.59
CA TRP A 150 1.58 -20.68 8.47
C TRP A 150 2.81 -21.32 7.83
N ALA A 151 2.66 -22.44 7.11
CA ALA A 151 3.76 -23.07 6.37
C ALA A 151 4.36 -22.10 5.33
N VAL A 152 3.52 -21.38 4.57
CA VAL A 152 4.00 -20.35 3.61
C VAL A 152 4.68 -19.18 4.31
N MET A 153 4.17 -18.78 5.48
CA MET A 153 4.76 -17.67 6.25
C MET A 153 6.16 -18.01 6.76
N GLN A 154 6.39 -19.22 7.24
CA GLN A 154 7.71 -19.63 7.75
C GLN A 154 8.79 -19.65 6.67
N ASP A 155 8.44 -20.05 5.45
CA ASP A 155 9.38 -20.05 4.32
C ASP A 155 9.75 -18.63 3.85
N ARG A 156 9.08 -17.60 4.38
CA ARG A 156 9.22 -16.22 3.89
C ARG A 156 10.28 -15.44 4.66
N HIS A 157 11.40 -15.19 4.00
CA HIS A 157 12.41 -14.24 4.48
C HIS A 157 12.31 -12.92 3.71
N LEU A 158 11.95 -11.83 4.40
CA LEU A 158 11.98 -10.49 3.83
C LEU A 158 13.39 -9.90 3.99
N PRO A 159 13.98 -9.33 2.92
CA PRO A 159 15.30 -8.74 3.00
C PRO A 159 15.29 -7.52 3.93
N ARG A 160 16.31 -7.42 4.79
CA ARG A 160 16.55 -6.19 5.54
C ARG A 160 17.03 -5.12 4.57
N ILE A 161 16.41 -3.95 4.62
CA ILE A 161 16.81 -2.80 3.81
C ILE A 161 17.88 -2.05 4.62
N PRO A 162 19.13 -1.99 4.16
CA PRO A 162 20.16 -1.24 4.87
C PRO A 162 19.83 0.24 4.79
N VAL A 163 19.73 0.87 5.96
CA VAL A 163 19.63 2.32 6.12
C VAL A 163 21.02 2.77 6.50
N LEU A 164 21.65 3.61 5.66
CA LEU A 164 22.93 4.25 5.96
C LEU A 164 22.72 5.37 6.97
#